data_AF-A0A081FZE5-F1
#
_entry.id   AF-A0A081FZE5-F1
#
_cell.length_a   1.000
_cell.length_b   1.000
_cell.length_c   1.000
_cell.angle_alpha   90.00
_cell.angle_beta   90.00
_cell.angle_gamma   90.00
#
_symmetry.space_group_name_H-M   'P 1'
#
loop_
_entity.id
_entity.type
_entity.pdbx_description
1 polymer ?
#
loop_
_entity_poly.entity_id
_entity_poly.type
_entity_poly.pdbx_seq_one_letter_code
_entity_poly.pdbx_strand_id
1 'polypeptide(L)'
;MQVDYAIPVEGTGVWYDVMAIPKDAPNPDLAYAFIDYILRPDVIAGITNHTWYANPNREARPYIDEAIRANPNIYPAAEVREKLFVDLPLDNKNNRLRNRLWTAMKSGQ
;
A
#
# COMPACT_ATOMS: atom_id res chain seq x y z
N MET A 1 -5.20 -22.91 13.39
CA MET A 1 -4.96 -22.58 11.96
C MET A 1 -3.89 -21.50 11.94
N GLN A 2 -2.74 -21.79 11.33
CA GLN A 2 -1.66 -20.80 11.16
C GLN A 2 -1.86 -20.14 9.80
N VAL A 3 -1.73 -18.81 9.76
CA VAL A 3 -1.83 -18.01 8.53
C VAL A 3 -0.52 -17.27 8.37
N ASP A 4 0.10 -17.40 7.20
CA ASP A 4 1.37 -16.78 6.85
C ASP A 4 1.25 -16.09 5.48
N TYR A 5 2.16 -15.14 5.22
CA TYR A 5 2.27 -14.40 3.98
C TYR A 5 3.66 -14.61 3.35
N ALA A 6 3.72 -14.62 2.02
CA ALA A 6 4.98 -14.70 1.29
C ALA A 6 4.91 -13.86 0.01
N ILE A 7 6.03 -13.21 -0.32
CA ILE A 7 6.25 -12.55 -1.61
C ILE A 7 6.80 -13.60 -2.59
N PRO A 8 6.14 -13.88 -3.73
CA PRO A 8 6.64 -14.84 -4.74
C PRO A 8 8.05 -14.49 -5.25
N VAL A 9 8.86 -15.50 -5.53
CA VAL A 9 10.28 -15.33 -5.92
C VAL A 9 10.45 -14.73 -7.31
N GLU A 10 9.42 -14.87 -8.15
CA GLU A 10 9.28 -14.30 -9.48
C GLU A 10 9.01 -12.78 -9.45
N GLY A 11 8.56 -12.25 -8.30
CA GLY A 11 8.08 -10.89 -8.16
C GLY A 11 6.55 -10.78 -8.12
N THR A 12 6.06 -9.63 -7.71
CA THR A 12 4.62 -9.36 -7.61
C THR A 12 4.32 -7.86 -7.71
N GLY A 13 3.05 -7.53 -7.84
CA GLY A 13 2.57 -6.16 -7.78
C GLY A 13 2.85 -5.52 -6.42
N VAL A 14 3.36 -4.29 -6.42
CA VAL A 14 3.38 -3.40 -5.26
C VAL A 14 2.40 -2.27 -5.47
N TRP A 15 1.75 -1.83 -4.39
CA TRP A 15 0.80 -0.74 -4.40
C TRP A 15 1.14 0.30 -3.34
N TYR A 16 0.62 1.52 -3.53
CA TYR A 16 0.77 2.63 -2.63
C TYR A 16 -0.58 3.31 -2.45
N ASP A 17 -1.11 3.26 -1.22
CA ASP A 17 -2.29 4.03 -0.86
C ASP A 17 -1.85 5.44 -0.44
N VAL A 18 -2.52 6.46 -0.96
CA VAL A 18 -2.18 7.87 -0.74
C VAL A 18 -3.39 8.65 -0.27
N MET A 19 -3.15 9.63 0.60
CA MET A 19 -4.15 10.64 0.94
C MET A 19 -4.19 11.70 -0.17
N ALA A 20 -5.38 12.01 -0.67
CA ALA A 20 -5.62 13.07 -1.62
C ALA A 20 -6.80 13.94 -1.17
N ILE A 21 -6.72 15.25 -1.41
CA ILE A 21 -7.81 16.19 -1.13
C ILE A 21 -8.59 16.41 -2.43
N PRO A 22 -9.88 16.04 -2.51
CA PRO A 22 -10.72 16.35 -3.68
C PRO A 22 -10.78 17.86 -3.94
N LYS A 23 -10.84 18.24 -5.22
CA LYS A 23 -10.82 19.66 -5.63
C LYS A 23 -11.99 20.47 -5.04
N ASP A 24 -13.09 19.81 -4.77
CA ASP A 24 -14.35 20.35 -4.24
C ASP A 24 -14.57 20.00 -2.76
N ALA A 25 -13.51 19.62 -2.03
CA ALA A 25 -13.60 19.32 -0.61
C ALA A 25 -14.18 20.52 0.16
N PRO A 26 -15.23 20.34 0.99
CA PRO A 26 -15.90 21.44 1.67
C PRO A 26 -15.06 22.07 2.80
N ASN A 27 -14.02 21.37 3.28
CA ASN A 27 -13.15 21.81 4.37
C ASN A 27 -11.68 21.44 4.08
N PRO A 28 -11.00 22.10 3.13
CA PRO A 28 -9.62 21.77 2.76
C PRO A 28 -8.63 21.97 3.92
N ASP A 29 -8.82 23.00 4.75
CA ASP A 29 -7.92 23.29 5.88
C ASP A 29 -7.93 22.16 6.93
N LEU A 30 -9.10 21.58 7.21
CA LEU A 30 -9.21 20.42 8.12
C LEU A 30 -8.57 19.17 7.52
N ALA A 31 -8.67 19.00 6.19
CA ALA A 31 -8.00 17.89 5.51
C ALA A 31 -6.46 18.04 5.59
N TYR A 32 -5.92 19.25 5.42
CA TYR A 32 -4.50 19.51 5.64
C TYR A 32 -4.08 19.24 7.10
N ALA A 33 -4.85 19.71 8.08
CA ALA A 33 -4.56 19.46 9.48
C ALA A 33 -4.56 17.95 9.83
N PHE A 34 -5.48 17.18 9.22
CA PHE A 34 -5.50 15.74 9.37
C PHE A 34 -4.27 15.07 8.75
N ILE A 35 -3.90 15.44 7.51
CA ILE A 35 -2.71 14.89 6.85
C ILE A 35 -1.45 15.20 7.66
N ASP A 36 -1.31 16.43 8.18
CA ASP A 36 -0.19 16.84 9.03
C ASP A 36 -0.10 15.99 10.30
N TYR A 37 -1.24 15.77 10.98
CA TYR A 37 -1.31 14.90 12.15
C TYR A 37 -0.89 13.46 11.82
N ILE A 38 -1.38 12.89 10.71
CA ILE A 38 -1.00 11.54 10.28
C ILE A 38 0.49 11.45 9.95
N LEU A 39 1.10 12.50 9.40
CA LEU A 39 2.52 12.50 9.04
C LEU A 39 3.47 12.52 10.25
N ARG A 40 2.98 12.79 11.46
CA ARG A 40 3.80 12.73 12.68
C ARG A 40 4.35 11.30 12.90
N PRO A 41 5.65 11.14 13.24
CA PRO A 41 6.29 9.83 13.37
C PRO A 41 5.61 8.87 14.36
N ASP A 42 5.18 9.37 15.51
CA ASP A 42 4.49 8.61 16.56
C ASP A 42 3.09 8.14 16.12
N VAL A 43 2.37 9.02 15.42
CA VAL A 43 1.00 8.74 14.93
C VAL A 43 1.02 7.66 13.85
N ILE A 44 1.83 7.83 12.81
CA ILE A 44 1.88 6.85 11.71
C ILE A 44 2.46 5.51 12.15
N ALA A 45 3.41 5.51 13.10
CA ALA A 45 3.90 4.27 13.67
C ALA A 45 2.80 3.53 14.44
N GLY A 46 1.95 4.23 15.20
CA GLY A 46 0.79 3.63 15.85
C GLY A 46 -0.17 2.97 14.85
N ILE A 47 -0.38 3.59 13.68
CA ILE A 47 -1.17 3.01 12.59
C ILE A 47 -0.50 1.75 12.02
N THR A 48 0.81 1.78 11.78
CA THR A 48 1.56 0.60 11.34
C THR A 48 1.51 -0.53 12.38
N ASN A 49 1.65 -0.22 13.67
CA ASN A 49 1.61 -1.23 14.73
C ASN A 49 0.25 -1.92 14.81
N HIS A 50 -0.83 -1.19 14.51
CA HIS A 50 -2.18 -1.75 14.47
C HIS A 50 -2.47 -2.54 13.19
N THR A 51 -2.13 -1.99 12.03
CA THR A 51 -2.56 -2.51 10.72
C THR A 51 -1.55 -3.45 10.05
N TRP A 52 -0.30 -3.45 10.53
CA TRP A 52 0.82 -4.19 9.94
C TRP A 52 1.20 -3.76 8.52
N TYR A 53 0.68 -2.61 8.05
CA TYR A 53 1.11 -2.00 6.79
C TYR A 53 2.32 -1.09 7.00
N ALA A 54 3.31 -1.24 6.11
CA ALA A 54 4.45 -0.37 6.06
C ALA A 54 4.03 1.07 5.72
N ASN A 55 4.60 2.05 6.41
CA ASN A 55 4.47 3.46 6.09
C ASN A 55 5.78 4.03 5.52
N PRO A 56 5.73 5.10 4.71
CA PRO A 56 6.91 5.69 4.08
C PRO A 56 7.70 6.66 4.98
N ASN A 57 7.23 6.95 6.21
CA ASN A 57 7.91 7.88 7.10
C ASN A 57 9.15 7.22 7.74
N ARG A 58 10.34 7.71 7.36
CA ARG A 58 11.62 7.18 7.85
C ARG A 58 11.84 7.45 9.34
N GLU A 59 11.33 8.56 9.85
CA GLU A 59 11.46 8.98 11.24
C GLU A 59 10.52 8.19 12.18
N ALA A 60 9.50 7.53 11.62
CA ALA A 60 8.60 6.65 12.37
C ALA A 60 9.25 5.33 12.81
N ARG A 61 10.35 4.92 12.17
CA ARG A 61 10.99 3.60 12.41
C ARG A 61 11.29 3.28 13.88
N PRO A 62 11.76 4.20 14.74
CA PRO A 62 12.01 3.91 16.15
C PRO A 62 10.74 3.61 16.96
N TYR A 63 9.56 4.02 16.48
CA TYR A 63 8.27 3.86 17.17
C TYR A 63 7.50 2.62 16.70
N ILE A 64 8.01 1.90 15.69
CA ILE A 64 7.37 0.69 15.15
C ILE A 64 7.83 -0.53 15.96
N ASP A 65 6.88 -1.39 16.32
CA ASP A 65 7.14 -2.61 17.05
C ASP A 65 8.18 -3.49 16.32
N GLU A 66 9.12 -4.07 17.07
CA GLU A 66 10.22 -4.85 16.50
C GLU A 66 9.73 -6.00 15.63
N ALA A 67 8.66 -6.69 16.05
CA ALA A 67 8.04 -7.78 15.32
C ALA A 67 7.55 -7.38 13.92
N ILE A 68 7.21 -6.10 13.71
CA ILE A 68 6.76 -5.55 12.43
C ILE A 68 7.95 -4.99 11.65
N ARG A 69 8.81 -4.20 12.31
CA ARG A 69 9.97 -3.55 11.68
C ARG A 69 11.00 -4.56 11.16
N ALA A 70 11.13 -5.71 11.81
CA ALA A 70 12.04 -6.79 11.41
C ALA A 70 11.38 -7.80 10.45
N ASN A 71 10.09 -7.68 10.15
CA ASN A 71 9.39 -8.62 9.29
C ASN A 71 9.73 -8.37 7.80
N PRO A 72 10.41 -9.30 7.10
CA PRO A 72 10.80 -9.13 5.71
C PRO A 72 9.60 -9.15 4.74
N ASN A 73 8.42 -9.60 5.18
CA ASN A 73 7.21 -9.52 4.38
C ASN A 73 6.53 -8.14 4.42
N ILE A 74 6.92 -7.29 5.37
CA ILE A 74 6.42 -5.91 5.52
C ILE A 74 7.50 -4.91 5.07
N TYR A 75 8.73 -5.13 5.53
CA TYR A 75 9.92 -4.37 5.14
C TYR A 75 10.90 -5.28 4.37
N PRO A 76 10.62 -5.59 3.09
CA PRO A 76 11.43 -6.50 2.29
C PRO A 76 12.84 -5.95 2.04
N ALA A 77 13.80 -6.86 1.89
CA ALA A 77 15.17 -6.55 1.49
C ALA A 77 15.23 -5.93 0.08
N ALA A 78 16.36 -5.30 -0.27
CA ALA A 78 16.49 -4.57 -1.53
C ALA A 78 16.28 -5.48 -2.76
N GLU A 79 16.83 -6.70 -2.69
CA GLU A 79 16.80 -7.71 -3.74
C GLU A 79 15.37 -8.21 -4.01
N VAL A 80 14.51 -8.20 -2.98
CA VAL A 80 13.08 -8.52 -3.13
C VAL A 80 12.35 -7.33 -3.75
N ARG A 81 12.64 -6.10 -3.31
CA ARG A 81 12.02 -4.88 -3.85
C ARG A 81 12.30 -4.67 -5.34
N GLU A 82 13.48 -5.08 -5.83
CA GLU A 82 13.85 -5.01 -7.25
C GLU A 82 12.94 -5.85 -8.16
N LYS A 83 12.25 -6.85 -7.61
CA LYS A 83 11.32 -7.71 -8.36
C LYS A 83 9.87 -7.24 -8.29
N LEU A 84 9.59 -6.18 -7.54
CA LEU A 84 8.25 -5.63 -7.42
C LEU A 84 7.96 -4.66 -8.56
N PHE A 85 6.72 -4.66 -9.03
CA PHE A 85 6.28 -3.80 -10.12
C PHE A 85 4.96 -3.11 -9.80
N VAL A 86 4.75 -1.92 -10.34
CA VAL A 86 3.47 -1.20 -10.25
C VAL A 86 2.63 -1.50 -11.48
N ASP A 87 1.30 -1.59 -11.32
CA ASP A 87 0.39 -1.63 -12.48
C ASP A 87 0.38 -0.25 -13.15
N LEU A 88 0.73 -0.20 -14.43
CA LEU A 88 0.74 1.04 -15.19
C LEU A 88 -0.62 1.28 -15.84
N PRO A 89 -1.07 2.54 -15.98
CA PRO A 89 -2.32 2.85 -16.65
C PRO A 89 -2.36 2.28 -18.07
N LEU A 90 -3.40 1.49 -18.35
CA LEU A 90 -3.69 1.01 -19.69
C LEU A 90 -4.52 2.05 -20.47
N ASP A 91 -4.46 2.02 -21.79
CA ASP A 91 -5.40 2.78 -22.62
C ASP A 91 -6.85 2.25 -22.47
N ASN A 92 -7.81 3.03 -22.98
CA ASN A 92 -9.23 2.69 -22.88
C ASN A 92 -9.60 1.36 -23.57
N LYS A 93 -8.93 0.99 -24.66
CA LYS A 93 -9.21 -0.26 -25.39
C LYS A 93 -8.78 -1.46 -24.55
N ASN A 94 -7.57 -1.42 -24.02
CA ASN A 94 -6.99 -2.47 -23.20
C ASN A 94 -7.70 -2.59 -21.85
N ASN A 95 -8.12 -1.48 -21.24
CA ASN A 95 -8.96 -1.50 -20.03
C ASN A 95 -10.30 -2.20 -20.25
N ARG A 96 -11.00 -1.91 -21.35
CA ARG A 96 -12.26 -2.60 -21.67
C ARG A 96 -12.07 -4.09 -21.88
N LEU A 97 -10.99 -4.48 -22.56
CA LEU A 97 -10.64 -5.89 -22.75
C LEU A 97 -10.37 -6.57 -21.40
N ARG A 98 -9.53 -5.98 -20.54
CA ARG A 98 -9.22 -6.46 -19.20
C ARG A 98 -10.48 -6.70 -18.37
N ASN A 99 -11.41 -5.74 -18.36
CA ASN A 99 -12.66 -5.85 -17.63
C ASN A 99 -13.57 -6.96 -18.17
N ARG A 100 -13.65 -7.11 -19.49
CA ARG A 100 -14.42 -8.21 -20.11
C ARG A 100 -13.85 -9.57 -19.73
N LEU A 101 -12.52 -9.74 -19.83
CA LEU A 101 -11.85 -10.99 -19.48
C LEU A 101 -12.03 -11.33 -17.99
N TRP A 102 -11.88 -10.35 -17.11
CA TRP A 102 -12.12 -10.53 -15.68
C TRP A 102 -13.57 -10.96 -15.38
N THR A 103 -14.53 -10.35 -16.08
CA THR A 103 -15.95 -10.70 -15.91
C THR A 103 -16.24 -12.12 -16.39
N ALA A 104 -15.74 -12.49 -17.57
CA ALA A 104 -15.90 -13.84 -18.13
C ALA A 104 -15.32 -14.90 -17.17
N MET A 105 -14.07 -14.70 -16.72
CA MET A 105 -13.39 -15.57 -15.77
C MET A 105 -14.20 -15.75 -14.47
N LYS A 106 -14.72 -14.66 -13.88
CA LYS A 106 -15.56 -14.75 -12.67
C LYS A 106 -16.90 -15.45 -12.91
N SER A 107 -17.46 -15.36 -14.11
CA SER A 107 -18.73 -16.01 -14.47
C SER A 107 -18.59 -17.47 -14.91
N GLY A 108 -17.35 -17.99 -15.02
CA GLY A 108 -17.09 -19.34 -15.52
C GLY A 108 -17.30 -19.50 -17.03
N GLN A 109 -17.17 -18.40 -17.79
CA GLN A 109 -17.24 -18.36 -19.26
C GLN A 109 -15.86 -18.23 -19.90
#